data_AF-A0A936KDL2-F1
#
_entry.id   AF-A0A936KDL2-F1
#
_cell.length_a   1.000
_cell.length_b   1.000
_cell.length_c   1.000
_cell.angle_alpha   90.00
_cell.angle_beta   90.00
_cell.angle_gamma   90.00
#
_symmetry.space_group_name_H-M   'P 1'
#
loop_
_entity.id
_entity.type
_entity.pdbx_description
1 polymer ?
#
loop_
_entity_poly.entity_id
_entity_poly.type
_entity_poly.pdbx_seq_one_letter_code
_entity_poly.pdbx_strand_id
1 'polypeptide(L)'
;MPASACLRNPMICSSVNLLFLMSAILLVGGLLLLQIGTARGEQVNTSGGRLLLGVADDGSIPGVEKAQETEVRDDLGKRIVGVCQIIEPPVRPRIAWAFAGGVGVLVITVDKGSEPLYYVDSRAYIRHDTVSRPATPAEVRAALAASDHLKTEEGGKNHPELSALADVLANVRRWCDTDAEMRSLTPWVEEWSVDAECYASKLRDLSVSDWAMKNHTDGRLEAVAEKLDEVAQFQHYLGGGESFDDVCGAAGSAATELMRDLVDPVEVSAEDQRQVLDAIAKHARKLTQLWGRAGKDIFDGRVEKAQQETYGIGKQIATWTYFRLSLVPEDVLSDLRQIGHGILQLVAMRVYMDGGASLQRIVDDALILVNSLNAKVEDFPKLVP
;
A
#
# COMPACT_ATOMS: atom_id res chain seq x y z
N MET A 1 -20.38 -11.21 -54.23
CA MET A 1 -21.22 -11.10 -53.01
C MET A 1 -22.17 -12.28 -52.97
N PRO A 2 -22.58 -12.81 -51.81
CA PRO A 2 -22.01 -12.81 -50.44
C PRO A 2 -21.82 -14.28 -49.95
N ALA A 3 -21.59 -14.72 -48.71
CA ALA A 3 -20.87 -14.31 -47.49
C ALA A 3 -21.00 -15.47 -46.46
N SER A 4 -20.20 -15.44 -45.38
CA SER A 4 -20.26 -16.20 -44.11
C SER A 4 -19.43 -17.51 -44.04
N ALA A 5 -18.24 -17.59 -43.42
CA ALA A 5 -17.77 -17.26 -42.04
C ALA A 5 -18.14 -18.33 -40.98
N CYS A 6 -17.13 -19.11 -40.57
CA CYS A 6 -17.03 -19.79 -39.27
C CYS A 6 -15.57 -20.27 -39.06
N LEU A 7 -14.69 -19.36 -38.64
CA LEU A 7 -13.38 -19.69 -38.07
C LEU A 7 -13.56 -19.81 -36.54
N ARG A 8 -13.37 -21.02 -36.00
CA ARG A 8 -13.22 -21.26 -34.56
C ARG A 8 -11.71 -21.18 -34.22
N ASN A 9 -11.32 -20.15 -33.49
CA ASN A 9 -9.96 -19.89 -33.02
C ASN A 9 -9.59 -20.78 -31.82
N PRO A 10 -8.39 -21.38 -31.78
CA PRO A 10 -7.75 -21.86 -30.55
C PRO A 10 -6.76 -20.83 -29.97
N MET A 11 -6.80 -20.68 -28.64
CA MET A 11 -6.02 -19.77 -27.77
C MET A 11 -4.52 -20.14 -27.69
N ILE A 12 -3.64 -19.14 -27.57
CA ILE A 12 -2.17 -19.32 -27.45
C ILE A 12 -1.66 -18.61 -26.18
N CYS A 13 -0.71 -19.23 -25.47
CA CYS A 13 -0.18 -18.85 -24.15
C CYS A 13 1.24 -18.24 -24.27
N SER A 14 1.55 -17.19 -23.50
CA SER A 14 2.63 -16.21 -23.74
C SER A 14 3.48 -15.89 -22.50
N SER A 15 4.36 -16.81 -22.06
CA SER A 15 5.14 -16.58 -20.84
C SER A 15 6.60 -16.22 -21.09
N VAL A 16 7.04 -15.13 -20.48
CA VAL A 16 8.42 -14.64 -20.46
C VAL A 16 9.28 -15.50 -19.51
N ASN A 17 8.77 -15.83 -18.33
CA ASN A 17 9.51 -16.54 -17.27
C ASN A 17 10.04 -17.93 -17.67
N LEU A 18 9.39 -18.60 -18.61
CA LEU A 18 9.75 -19.94 -19.03
C LEU A 18 11.03 -19.98 -19.87
N LEU A 19 11.27 -18.97 -20.70
CA LEU A 19 12.43 -18.92 -21.59
C LEU A 19 13.69 -18.43 -20.88
N PHE A 20 13.53 -17.66 -19.79
CA PHE A 20 14.61 -17.31 -18.87
C PHE A 20 15.20 -18.56 -18.20
N LEU A 21 14.32 -19.46 -17.74
CA LEU A 21 14.72 -20.74 -17.19
C LEU A 21 15.50 -21.57 -18.24
N MET A 22 15.04 -21.58 -19.50
CA MET A 22 15.73 -22.28 -20.59
C MET A 22 17.10 -21.68 -20.93
N SER A 23 17.22 -20.35 -21.04
CA SER A 23 18.50 -19.69 -21.36
C SER A 23 19.53 -19.87 -20.25
N ALA A 24 19.13 -19.83 -18.99
CA ALA A 24 20.03 -20.06 -17.86
C ALA A 24 20.40 -21.56 -17.72
N ILE A 25 19.51 -22.49 -18.07
CA ILE A 25 19.83 -23.93 -18.16
C ILE A 25 20.82 -24.21 -19.31
N LEU A 26 20.64 -23.59 -20.48
CA LEU A 26 21.53 -23.73 -21.65
C LEU A 26 22.94 -23.15 -21.39
N LEU A 27 23.05 -22.06 -20.62
CA LEU A 27 24.33 -21.45 -20.23
C LEU A 27 25.16 -22.32 -19.27
N VAL A 28 24.52 -23.22 -18.51
CA VAL A 28 25.17 -24.01 -17.45
C VAL A 28 25.37 -25.49 -17.85
N GLY A 29 24.78 -25.96 -18.95
CA GLY A 29 25.09 -27.28 -19.49
C GLY A 29 24.23 -27.61 -20.70
N GLY A 30 24.88 -27.73 -21.86
CA GLY A 30 24.24 -27.92 -23.17
C GLY A 30 23.26 -29.09 -23.22
N LEU A 31 21.98 -28.79 -22.99
CA LEU A 31 20.86 -29.69 -23.19
C LEU A 31 19.87 -29.03 -24.16
N LEU A 32 19.59 -29.69 -25.28
CA LEU A 32 18.60 -29.26 -26.27
C LEU A 32 17.19 -29.35 -25.66
N LEU A 33 16.38 -28.31 -25.88
CA LEU A 33 15.16 -28.10 -25.13
C LEU A 33 14.14 -27.40 -26.03
N LEU A 34 12.90 -27.84 -25.92
CA LEU A 34 11.92 -27.75 -26.99
C LEU A 34 10.71 -26.91 -26.63
N GLN A 35 10.25 -26.07 -27.55
CA GLN A 35 9.07 -25.24 -27.32
C GLN A 35 7.96 -25.57 -28.31
N ILE A 36 6.88 -26.18 -27.82
CA ILE A 36 5.63 -26.34 -28.59
C ILE A 36 4.78 -25.08 -28.39
N GLY A 37 4.66 -24.27 -29.44
CA GLY A 37 3.72 -23.14 -29.49
C GLY A 37 4.04 -22.15 -30.62
N THR A 38 3.25 -22.19 -31.69
CA THR A 38 3.34 -21.26 -32.83
C THR A 38 2.47 -20.02 -32.60
N ALA A 39 3.02 -18.81 -32.76
CA ALA A 39 2.22 -17.60 -33.02
C ALA A 39 3.00 -16.62 -33.90
N ARG A 40 2.32 -16.09 -34.92
CA ARG A 40 2.74 -14.94 -35.73
C ARG A 40 2.06 -13.69 -35.17
N GLY A 41 2.82 -12.60 -35.10
CA GLY A 41 2.34 -11.24 -35.31
C GLY A 41 1.59 -10.58 -34.14
N GLU A 42 2.30 -9.63 -33.53
CA GLU A 42 1.79 -8.36 -32.98
C GLU A 42 0.88 -8.43 -31.72
N GLN A 43 1.29 -7.67 -30.69
CA GLN A 43 0.74 -7.52 -29.33
C GLN A 43 1.07 -8.60 -28.27
N VAL A 44 1.87 -8.19 -27.28
CA VAL A 44 2.40 -8.99 -26.17
C VAL A 44 1.56 -8.75 -24.91
N ASN A 45 0.56 -9.58 -24.66
CA ASN A 45 -0.06 -9.72 -23.34
C ASN A 45 0.48 -11.01 -22.69
N THR A 46 1.08 -10.93 -21.50
CA THR A 46 1.84 -12.03 -20.86
C THR A 46 0.99 -12.87 -19.91
N SER A 47 0.76 -14.15 -20.27
CA SER A 47 0.17 -15.19 -19.43
C SER A 47 1.25 -16.22 -19.06
N GLY A 48 1.22 -16.83 -17.87
CA GLY A 48 2.21 -17.84 -17.44
C GLY A 48 2.37 -19.02 -18.42
N GLY A 49 3.37 -19.90 -18.26
CA GLY A 49 3.66 -20.93 -19.27
C GLY A 49 4.33 -22.19 -18.76
N ARG A 50 4.46 -23.18 -19.65
CA ARG A 50 4.90 -24.55 -19.33
C ARG A 50 6.00 -25.03 -20.26
N LEU A 51 7.02 -25.64 -19.67
CA LEU A 51 8.18 -26.23 -20.33
C LEU A 51 8.13 -27.74 -20.18
N LEU A 52 8.39 -28.44 -21.27
CA LEU A 52 8.42 -29.90 -21.33
C LEU A 52 9.85 -30.34 -21.67
N LEU A 53 10.45 -31.09 -20.76
CA LEU A 53 11.77 -31.69 -20.88
C LEU A 53 11.63 -33.18 -21.21
N GLY A 54 12.22 -33.61 -22.33
CA GLY A 54 12.07 -34.98 -22.85
C GLY A 54 11.07 -35.10 -24.01
N VAL A 55 10.73 -34.00 -24.68
CA VAL A 55 9.88 -33.95 -25.88
C VAL A 55 10.68 -33.26 -27.00
N ALA A 56 10.62 -33.78 -28.22
CA ALA A 56 11.29 -33.27 -29.43
C ALA A 56 10.38 -32.33 -30.26
N ASP A 57 10.96 -31.52 -31.17
CA ASP A 57 10.33 -30.34 -31.86
C ASP A 57 9.14 -30.78 -32.71
N ASP A 58 9.21 -32.02 -33.16
CA ASP A 58 8.20 -32.75 -33.93
C ASP A 58 7.07 -33.36 -33.08
N GLY A 59 7.13 -33.21 -31.76
CA GLY A 59 6.21 -33.79 -30.78
C GLY A 59 6.53 -35.23 -30.38
N SER A 60 7.64 -35.82 -30.83
CA SER A 60 8.06 -37.14 -30.37
C SER A 60 8.58 -37.09 -28.92
N ILE A 61 8.45 -38.18 -28.16
CA ILE A 61 8.80 -38.22 -26.73
C ILE A 61 10.01 -39.14 -26.54
N PRO A 62 11.25 -38.64 -26.77
CA PRO A 62 12.46 -39.39 -26.45
C PRO A 62 12.62 -39.58 -24.93
N GLY A 63 11.99 -38.69 -24.15
CA GLY A 63 12.00 -38.63 -22.69
C GLY A 63 13.38 -38.39 -22.07
N VAL A 64 13.41 -38.33 -20.74
CA VAL A 64 14.63 -38.10 -19.96
C VAL A 64 15.23 -39.46 -19.59
N GLU A 65 16.52 -39.62 -19.91
CA GLU A 65 17.26 -40.84 -19.60
C GLU A 65 17.28 -41.11 -18.09
N LYS A 66 17.03 -42.36 -17.69
CA LYS A 66 16.97 -42.79 -16.27
C LYS A 66 15.99 -42.01 -15.40
N ALA A 67 14.93 -41.44 -16.00
CA ALA A 67 13.88 -40.73 -15.27
C ALA A 67 13.09 -41.59 -14.26
N GLN A 68 13.38 -42.87 -14.10
CA GLN A 68 12.82 -43.72 -13.02
C GLN A 68 13.66 -43.70 -11.74
N GLU A 69 14.93 -43.31 -11.84
CA GLU A 69 15.85 -43.21 -10.70
C GLU A 69 15.56 -41.94 -9.90
N THR A 70 15.39 -42.08 -8.58
CA THR A 70 15.03 -40.96 -7.71
C THR A 70 16.15 -39.92 -7.64
N GLU A 71 17.42 -40.37 -7.67
CA GLU A 71 18.60 -39.49 -7.66
C GLU A 71 18.63 -38.55 -8.88
N VAL A 72 18.33 -39.06 -10.08
CA VAL A 72 18.28 -38.27 -11.32
C VAL A 72 17.17 -37.22 -11.26
N ARG A 73 16.01 -37.57 -10.68
CA ARG A 73 14.90 -36.63 -10.52
C ARG A 73 15.23 -35.51 -9.54
N ASP A 74 15.84 -35.85 -8.42
CA ASP A 74 16.22 -34.91 -7.37
C ASP A 74 17.35 -33.97 -7.82
N ASP A 75 18.35 -34.50 -8.53
CA ASP A 75 19.46 -33.69 -9.05
C ASP A 75 18.99 -32.70 -10.11
N LEU A 76 18.10 -33.13 -11.02
CA LEU A 76 17.52 -32.23 -12.02
C LEU A 76 16.63 -31.16 -11.37
N GLY A 77 15.84 -31.54 -10.37
CA GLY A 77 15.05 -30.62 -9.56
C GLY A 77 15.91 -29.56 -8.85
N LYS A 78 16.98 -29.98 -8.17
CA LYS A 78 17.93 -29.07 -7.49
C LYS A 78 18.60 -28.11 -8.47
N ARG A 79 18.99 -28.58 -9.65
CA ARG A 79 19.60 -27.73 -10.69
C ARG A 79 18.63 -26.65 -11.18
N ILE A 80 17.37 -27.00 -11.43
CA ILE A 80 16.34 -26.04 -11.84
C ILE A 80 16.09 -25.00 -10.74
N VAL A 81 15.98 -25.44 -9.48
CA VAL A 81 15.81 -24.53 -8.34
C VAL A 81 17.02 -23.60 -8.18
N GLY A 82 18.24 -24.12 -8.33
CA GLY A 82 19.47 -23.31 -8.30
C GLY A 82 19.51 -22.25 -9.39
N VAL A 83 19.06 -22.58 -10.60
CA VAL A 83 18.92 -21.62 -11.71
C VAL A 83 17.85 -20.57 -11.42
N CYS A 84 16.77 -20.92 -10.71
CA CYS A 84 15.76 -19.92 -10.33
C CYS A 84 16.23 -18.91 -9.29
N GLN A 85 17.23 -19.28 -8.46
CA GLN A 85 17.76 -18.40 -7.41
C GLN A 85 18.64 -17.26 -7.96
N ILE A 86 19.22 -17.43 -9.14
CA ILE A 86 20.05 -16.40 -9.79
C ILE A 86 19.22 -15.40 -10.63
N ILE A 87 17.91 -15.59 -10.69
CA ILE A 87 16.97 -14.72 -11.40
C ILE A 87 16.40 -13.71 -10.41
N GLU A 88 16.43 -12.43 -10.77
CA GLU A 88 15.85 -11.33 -9.99
C GLU A 88 14.71 -10.66 -10.76
N PRO A 89 13.49 -10.54 -10.19
CA PRO A 89 13.03 -11.11 -8.93
C PRO A 89 12.95 -12.66 -8.96
N PRO A 90 13.00 -13.34 -7.80
CA PRO A 90 13.08 -14.80 -7.73
C PRO A 90 11.81 -15.47 -8.28
N VAL A 91 12.00 -16.40 -9.21
CA VAL A 91 10.91 -17.16 -9.85
C VAL A 91 10.68 -18.47 -9.09
N ARG A 92 9.42 -18.83 -8.83
CA ARG A 92 9.05 -20.11 -8.18
C ARG A 92 8.41 -21.06 -9.18
N PRO A 93 9.17 -21.99 -9.81
CA PRO A 93 8.59 -22.96 -10.72
C PRO A 93 7.86 -24.08 -9.96
N ARG A 94 6.78 -24.61 -10.56
CA ARG A 94 6.18 -25.89 -10.16
C ARG A 94 6.73 -26.99 -11.05
N ILE A 95 7.38 -27.98 -10.45
CA ILE A 95 8.04 -29.07 -11.16
C ILE A 95 7.21 -30.34 -10.96
N ALA A 96 6.80 -30.97 -12.05
CA ALA A 96 6.04 -32.22 -12.03
C ALA A 96 6.61 -33.22 -13.03
N TRP A 97 6.67 -34.50 -12.66
CA TRP A 97 7.07 -35.58 -13.56
C TRP A 97 5.83 -36.26 -14.14
N ALA A 98 5.82 -36.45 -15.46
CA ALA A 98 4.81 -37.21 -16.18
C ALA A 98 5.46 -38.41 -16.86
N PHE A 99 4.78 -39.56 -16.89
CA PHE A 99 5.27 -40.77 -17.56
C PHE A 99 4.36 -41.13 -18.71
N ALA A 100 4.92 -41.28 -19.91
CA ALA A 100 4.22 -41.72 -21.10
C ALA A 100 5.00 -42.86 -21.75
N GLY A 101 4.37 -44.03 -21.93
CA GLY A 101 5.02 -45.18 -22.57
C GLY A 101 6.25 -45.73 -21.83
N GLY A 102 6.36 -45.52 -20.51
CA GLY A 102 7.51 -45.96 -19.71
C GLY A 102 8.67 -44.96 -19.65
N VAL A 103 8.61 -43.87 -20.43
CA VAL A 103 9.62 -42.82 -20.46
C VAL A 103 9.14 -41.60 -19.65
N GLY A 104 10.05 -40.98 -18.90
CA GLY A 104 9.74 -39.83 -18.05
C GLY A 104 9.92 -38.50 -18.76
N VAL A 105 8.96 -37.60 -18.60
CA VAL A 105 8.96 -36.23 -19.09
C VAL A 105 8.86 -35.31 -17.88
N LEU A 106 9.68 -34.27 -17.85
CA LEU A 106 9.64 -33.27 -16.79
C LEU A 106 8.85 -32.04 -17.26
N VAL A 107 7.81 -31.69 -16.51
CA VAL A 107 6.93 -30.56 -16.76
C VAL A 107 7.27 -29.46 -15.75
N ILE A 108 7.73 -28.32 -16.24
CA ILE A 108 8.02 -27.15 -15.42
C ILE A 108 6.98 -26.08 -15.76
N THR A 109 6.14 -25.73 -14.79
CA THR A 109 5.15 -24.67 -14.93
C THR A 109 5.62 -23.44 -14.20
N VAL A 110 5.60 -22.30 -14.87
CA VAL A 110 6.01 -21.02 -14.30
C VAL A 110 4.84 -20.04 -14.42
N ASP A 111 4.38 -19.58 -13.26
CA ASP A 111 3.28 -18.61 -13.16
C ASP A 111 3.70 -17.24 -13.73
N LYS A 112 2.73 -16.37 -14.04
CA LYS A 112 2.98 -15.00 -14.52
C LYS A 112 3.81 -14.27 -13.46
N GLY A 113 4.84 -13.56 -13.93
CA GLY A 113 5.72 -12.79 -13.07
C GLY A 113 5.04 -11.59 -12.45
N SER A 114 5.50 -11.20 -11.25
CA SER A 114 5.06 -9.96 -10.58
C SER A 114 5.66 -8.70 -11.19
N GLU A 115 6.74 -8.85 -11.97
CA GLU A 115 7.48 -7.73 -12.56
C GLU A 115 7.58 -7.83 -14.08
N PRO A 116 7.66 -6.67 -14.77
CA PRO A 116 7.74 -6.62 -16.23
C PRO A 116 9.10 -7.04 -16.78
N LEU A 117 10.16 -6.99 -15.96
CA LEU A 117 11.53 -7.30 -16.35
C LEU A 117 12.15 -8.26 -15.34
N TYR A 118 12.96 -9.18 -15.86
CA TYR A 118 13.74 -10.12 -15.09
C TYR A 118 15.21 -9.98 -15.44
N TYR A 119 16.05 -10.04 -14.41
CA TYR A 119 17.47 -9.88 -14.47
C TYR A 119 18.14 -11.23 -14.21
N VAL A 120 19.16 -11.53 -15.01
CA VAL A 120 20.08 -12.63 -14.76
C VAL A 120 21.46 -12.03 -14.81
N ASP A 121 22.24 -12.18 -13.74
CA ASP A 121 23.59 -11.61 -13.62
C ASP A 121 23.63 -10.10 -13.95
N SER A 122 22.72 -9.34 -13.33
CA SER A 122 22.57 -7.87 -13.50
C SER A 122 22.23 -7.39 -14.92
N ARG A 123 21.79 -8.28 -15.82
CA ARG A 123 21.37 -7.90 -17.19
C ARG A 123 19.88 -8.19 -17.38
N ALA A 124 19.14 -7.18 -17.83
CA ALA A 124 17.74 -7.34 -18.23
C ALA A 124 17.67 -8.06 -19.57
N TYR A 125 16.78 -9.05 -19.70
CA TYR A 125 16.50 -9.71 -20.97
C TYR A 125 15.05 -9.48 -21.37
N ILE A 126 14.80 -9.44 -22.67
CA ILE A 126 13.45 -9.40 -23.25
C ILE A 126 13.34 -10.51 -24.28
N ARG A 127 12.14 -11.09 -24.35
CA ARG A 127 11.81 -12.11 -25.34
C ARG A 127 11.42 -11.44 -26.66
N HIS A 128 12.03 -11.87 -27.74
CA HIS A 128 11.60 -11.54 -29.10
C HIS A 128 11.30 -12.87 -29.81
N ASP A 129 10.02 -13.17 -30.02
CA ASP A 129 9.52 -14.42 -30.59
C ASP A 129 10.04 -15.70 -29.88
N THR A 130 10.94 -16.44 -30.52
CA THR A 130 11.50 -17.72 -30.02
C THR A 130 12.86 -17.56 -29.35
N VAL A 131 13.41 -16.34 -29.28
CA VAL A 131 14.77 -16.09 -28.80
C VAL A 131 14.77 -15.09 -27.64
N SER A 132 15.53 -15.40 -26.59
CA SER A 132 15.85 -14.47 -25.50
C SER A 132 17.11 -13.68 -25.84
N ARG A 133 17.07 -12.36 -25.71
CA ARG A 133 18.26 -11.51 -25.85
C ARG A 133 18.33 -10.44 -24.76
N PRO A 134 19.54 -9.90 -24.48
CA PRO A 134 19.67 -8.74 -23.61
C PRO A 134 18.81 -7.57 -24.13
N ALA A 135 18.10 -6.93 -23.21
CA ALA A 135 17.27 -5.78 -23.47
C ALA A 135 18.14 -4.56 -23.72
N THR A 136 17.79 -3.74 -24.72
CA THR A 136 18.42 -2.43 -24.89
C THR A 136 17.85 -1.43 -23.87
N PRO A 137 18.57 -0.35 -23.52
CA PRO A 137 18.07 0.66 -22.58
C PRO A 137 16.74 1.32 -23.01
N ALA A 138 16.49 1.41 -24.32
CA ALA A 138 15.22 1.92 -24.85
C ALA A 138 14.06 0.97 -24.56
N GLU A 139 14.29 -0.35 -24.69
CA GLU A 139 13.28 -1.38 -24.44
C GLU A 139 13.03 -1.59 -22.95
N VAL A 140 14.05 -1.43 -22.11
CA VAL A 140 13.89 -1.39 -20.64
C VAL A 140 12.97 -0.23 -20.25
N ARG A 141 13.19 0.97 -20.79
CA ARG A 141 12.32 2.14 -20.53
C ARG A 141 10.90 1.91 -21.04
N ALA A 142 10.74 1.31 -22.22
CA ALA A 142 9.43 1.01 -22.78
C ALA A 142 8.68 -0.05 -21.96
N ALA A 143 9.37 -1.09 -21.47
CA ALA A 143 8.77 -2.12 -20.62
C ALA A 143 8.33 -1.57 -19.25
N LEU A 144 9.12 -0.66 -18.67
CA LEU A 144 8.74 0.06 -17.45
C LEU A 144 7.52 0.95 -17.68
N ALA A 145 7.52 1.76 -18.76
CA ALA A 145 6.39 2.62 -19.11
C ALA A 145 5.10 1.83 -19.44
N ALA A 146 5.22 0.69 -20.11
CA ALA A 146 4.10 -0.21 -20.36
C ALA A 146 3.59 -0.87 -19.07
N SER A 147 4.47 -1.13 -18.09
CA SER A 147 4.07 -1.63 -16.77
C SER A 147 3.38 -0.55 -15.93
N ASP A 148 3.77 0.71 -16.08
CA ASP A 148 3.07 1.85 -15.48
C ASP A 148 1.66 1.98 -16.08
N HIS A 149 1.53 1.79 -17.40
CA HIS A 149 0.22 1.74 -18.07
C HIS A 149 -0.62 0.51 -17.69
N LEU A 150 -0.05 -0.69 -17.54
CA LEU A 150 -0.81 -1.87 -17.07
C LEU A 150 -1.21 -1.78 -15.59
N LYS A 151 -0.37 -1.17 -14.73
CA LYS A 151 -0.75 -0.81 -13.36
C LYS A 151 -1.90 0.22 -13.33
N THR A 152 -2.01 1.02 -14.38
CA THR A 152 -3.10 1.99 -14.55
C THR A 152 -4.43 1.31 -14.94
N GLU A 153 -4.41 0.09 -15.48
CA GLU A 153 -5.63 -0.58 -15.97
C GLU A 153 -6.21 -1.68 -15.03
N GLU A 154 -5.42 -2.29 -14.13
CA GLU A 154 -5.92 -3.36 -13.23
C GLU A 154 -6.05 -2.97 -11.74
N GLY A 155 -5.77 -1.72 -11.36
CA GLY A 155 -6.07 -1.18 -10.02
C GLY A 155 -7.07 -0.04 -10.13
N GLY A 156 -8.21 -0.13 -9.45
CA GLY A 156 -9.23 0.92 -9.44
C GLY A 156 -8.61 2.30 -9.19
N LYS A 157 -8.88 3.24 -10.11
CA LYS A 157 -8.59 4.69 -10.06
C LYS A 157 -8.02 5.21 -8.72
N ASN A 158 -6.73 5.00 -8.47
CA ASN A 158 -6.03 5.79 -7.48
C ASN A 158 -5.79 7.16 -8.12
N HIS A 159 -6.75 8.07 -8.01
CA HIS A 159 -6.56 9.47 -8.37
C HIS A 159 -5.59 10.08 -7.36
N PRO A 160 -4.34 10.40 -7.76
CA PRO A 160 -3.38 11.02 -6.84
C PRO A 160 -3.92 12.33 -6.27
N GLU A 161 -4.75 13.05 -7.02
CA GLU A 161 -5.41 14.28 -6.60
C GLU A 161 -6.41 14.04 -5.46
N LEU A 162 -7.22 12.97 -5.56
CA LEU A 162 -8.15 12.58 -4.50
C LEU A 162 -7.42 12.09 -3.25
N SER A 163 -6.31 11.38 -3.43
CA SER A 163 -5.48 10.94 -2.30
C SER A 163 -4.85 12.13 -1.57
N ALA A 164 -4.33 13.10 -2.32
CA ALA A 164 -3.78 14.34 -1.76
C ALA A 164 -4.86 15.18 -1.06
N LEU A 165 -6.05 15.29 -1.66
CA LEU A 165 -7.20 15.97 -1.06
C LEU A 165 -7.63 15.27 0.24
N ALA A 166 -7.76 13.94 0.22
CA ALA A 166 -8.17 13.16 1.37
C ALA A 166 -7.19 13.30 2.55
N ASP A 167 -5.87 13.33 2.30
CA ASP A 167 -4.86 13.57 3.32
C ASP A 167 -5.00 14.97 3.96
N VAL A 168 -5.17 16.02 3.13
CA VAL A 168 -5.38 17.37 3.63
C VAL A 168 -6.64 17.46 4.48
N LEU A 169 -7.77 16.98 3.96
CA LEU A 169 -9.06 17.09 4.66
C LEU A 169 -9.10 16.27 5.94
N ALA A 170 -8.53 15.06 5.96
CA ALA A 170 -8.46 14.25 7.17
C ALA A 170 -7.64 14.93 8.28
N ASN A 171 -6.51 15.55 7.93
CA ASN A 171 -5.71 16.31 8.88
C ASN A 171 -6.45 17.59 9.34
N VAL A 172 -7.12 18.28 8.42
CA VAL A 172 -7.92 19.48 8.72
C VAL A 172 -9.17 19.16 9.56
N ARG A 173 -9.68 17.93 9.55
CA ARG A 173 -10.75 17.54 10.48
C ARG A 173 -10.17 17.14 11.83
N ARG A 174 -9.07 16.38 11.83
CA ARG A 174 -8.41 15.91 13.07
C ARG A 174 -8.06 17.05 14.01
N TRP A 175 -7.31 18.04 13.54
CA TRP A 175 -6.90 19.16 14.40
C TRP A 175 -8.11 19.98 14.90
N CYS A 176 -9.17 20.23 14.11
CA CYS A 176 -10.37 20.96 14.52
C CYS A 176 -11.16 20.22 15.61
N ASP A 177 -11.21 18.90 15.52
CA ASP A 177 -11.87 18.06 16.52
C ASP A 177 -11.02 17.86 17.79
N THR A 178 -9.76 18.33 17.79
CA THR A 178 -8.93 18.34 19.01
C THR A 178 -9.43 19.42 19.98
N ASP A 179 -9.25 19.18 21.28
CA ASP A 179 -9.72 20.04 22.35
C ASP A 179 -9.25 21.50 22.20
N ALA A 180 -10.18 22.44 22.38
CA ALA A 180 -9.97 23.89 22.18
C ALA A 180 -8.83 24.46 23.04
N GLU A 181 -8.63 23.93 24.26
CA GLU A 181 -7.55 24.34 25.14
C GLU A 181 -6.21 23.93 24.53
N MET A 182 -6.06 22.68 24.08
CA MET A 182 -4.85 22.21 23.40
C MET A 182 -4.54 23.02 22.15
N ARG A 183 -5.57 23.37 21.36
CA ARG A 183 -5.40 24.14 20.12
C ARG A 183 -4.80 25.52 20.33
N SER A 184 -5.07 26.10 21.48
CA SER A 184 -4.68 27.47 21.82
C SER A 184 -3.34 27.55 22.55
N LEU A 185 -2.68 26.41 22.78
CA LEU A 185 -1.41 26.32 23.49
C LEU A 185 -0.23 26.22 22.52
N THR A 186 0.92 26.74 22.93
CA THR A 186 2.21 26.47 22.27
C THR A 186 2.75 25.09 22.69
N PRO A 187 3.34 24.31 21.77
CA PRO A 187 3.69 24.66 20.39
C PRO A 187 2.58 24.37 19.35
N TRP A 188 1.44 23.81 19.75
CA TRP A 188 0.42 23.29 18.83
C TRP A 188 -0.19 24.37 17.94
N VAL A 189 -0.50 25.55 18.50
CA VAL A 189 -0.99 26.68 17.71
C VAL A 189 -0.02 27.08 16.60
N GLU A 190 1.30 27.02 16.85
CA GLU A 190 2.33 27.35 15.87
C GLU A 190 2.48 26.24 14.81
N GLU A 191 2.58 24.98 15.24
CA GLU A 191 2.64 23.81 14.32
C GLU A 191 1.43 23.80 13.39
N TRP A 192 0.25 24.09 13.93
CA TRP A 192 -0.98 24.07 13.17
C TRP A 192 -1.10 25.26 12.24
N SER A 193 -0.77 26.48 12.66
CA SER A 193 -0.73 27.60 11.71
C SER A 193 0.21 27.33 10.51
N VAL A 194 1.33 26.64 10.74
CA VAL A 194 2.24 26.19 9.66
C VAL A 194 1.60 25.10 8.79
N ASP A 195 0.95 24.10 9.40
CA ASP A 195 0.21 23.06 8.68
C ASP A 195 -0.92 23.68 7.82
N ALA A 196 -1.62 24.68 8.35
CA ALA A 196 -2.69 25.42 7.69
C ALA A 196 -2.20 26.09 6.40
N GLU A 197 -1.07 26.79 6.46
CA GLU A 197 -0.44 27.43 5.31
C GLU A 197 -0.03 26.39 4.26
N CYS A 198 0.56 25.26 4.69
CA CYS A 198 0.94 24.17 3.80
C CYS A 198 -0.29 23.55 3.11
N TYR A 199 -1.36 23.30 3.86
CA TYR A 199 -2.60 22.74 3.34
C TYR A 199 -3.33 23.71 2.41
N ALA A 200 -3.38 25.00 2.73
CA ALA A 200 -3.91 26.04 1.84
C ALA A 200 -3.16 26.06 0.51
N SER A 201 -1.82 26.01 0.54
CA SER A 201 -1.00 25.94 -0.69
C SER A 201 -1.34 24.69 -1.52
N LYS A 202 -1.41 23.51 -0.89
CA LYS A 202 -1.74 22.26 -1.59
C LYS A 202 -3.13 22.29 -2.22
N LEU A 203 -4.12 22.87 -1.54
CA LEU A 203 -5.48 22.97 -2.10
C LEU A 203 -5.55 23.91 -3.30
N ARG A 204 -4.76 25.00 -3.31
CA ARG A 204 -4.63 25.87 -4.49
C ARG A 204 -3.91 25.18 -5.65
N ASP A 205 -2.85 24.42 -5.37
CA ASP A 205 -2.18 23.63 -6.40
C ASP A 205 -3.13 22.57 -7.01
N LEU A 206 -4.00 21.98 -6.18
CA LEU A 206 -5.05 21.08 -6.63
C LEU A 206 -6.17 21.80 -7.39
N SER A 207 -6.54 23.03 -7.02
CA SER A 207 -7.63 23.78 -7.68
C SER A 207 -7.33 24.10 -9.14
N VAL A 208 -6.05 24.33 -9.48
CA VAL A 208 -5.60 24.57 -10.86
C VAL A 208 -5.35 23.29 -11.67
N SER A 209 -5.53 22.11 -11.07
CA SER A 209 -5.33 20.85 -11.77
C SER A 209 -6.41 20.59 -12.83
N ASP A 210 -6.05 19.84 -13.89
CA ASP A 210 -7.01 19.39 -14.91
C ASP A 210 -8.17 18.59 -14.30
N TRP A 211 -7.92 17.88 -13.18
CA TRP A 211 -8.94 17.13 -12.46
C TRP A 211 -9.98 18.06 -11.82
N ALA A 212 -9.53 19.13 -11.15
CA ALA A 212 -10.44 20.07 -10.49
C ALA A 212 -11.29 20.84 -11.51
N MET A 213 -10.67 21.27 -12.62
CA MET A 213 -11.38 21.96 -13.71
C MET A 213 -12.42 21.07 -14.40
N LYS A 214 -12.11 19.78 -14.60
CA LYS A 214 -13.05 18.80 -15.20
C LYS A 214 -14.23 18.48 -14.29
N ASN A 215 -14.01 18.45 -12.97
CA ASN A 215 -15.04 18.12 -11.99
C ASN A 215 -15.76 19.35 -11.41
N HIS A 216 -15.39 20.56 -11.85
CA HIS A 216 -15.92 21.84 -11.33
C HIS A 216 -15.77 21.98 -9.81
N THR A 217 -14.64 21.52 -9.27
CA THR A 217 -14.32 21.57 -7.83
C THR A 217 -13.32 22.66 -7.48
N ASP A 218 -12.78 23.36 -8.48
CA ASP A 218 -11.78 24.43 -8.37
C ASP A 218 -12.19 25.50 -7.35
N GLY A 219 -13.34 26.17 -7.52
CA GLY A 219 -13.81 27.19 -6.58
C GLY A 219 -14.10 26.66 -5.16
N ARG A 220 -14.47 25.38 -5.01
CA ARG A 220 -14.67 24.77 -3.68
C ARG A 220 -13.33 24.54 -2.97
N LEU A 221 -12.30 24.13 -3.70
CA LEU A 221 -10.95 23.95 -3.17
C LEU A 221 -10.34 25.30 -2.75
N GLU A 222 -10.53 26.33 -3.56
CA GLU A 222 -10.10 27.70 -3.22
C GLU A 222 -10.80 28.24 -1.97
N ALA A 223 -12.11 28.02 -1.84
CA ALA A 223 -12.85 28.45 -0.65
C ALA A 223 -12.34 27.78 0.64
N VAL A 224 -11.99 26.49 0.60
CA VAL A 224 -11.37 25.82 1.76
C VAL A 224 -9.95 26.34 2.00
N ALA A 225 -9.18 26.61 0.95
CA ALA A 225 -7.84 27.19 1.08
C ALA A 225 -7.88 28.57 1.76
N GLU A 226 -8.83 29.43 1.39
CA GLU A 226 -9.02 30.75 2.01
C GLU A 226 -9.33 30.63 3.51
N LYS A 227 -10.17 29.68 3.92
CA LYS A 227 -10.42 29.39 5.34
C LYS A 227 -9.19 28.90 6.08
N LEU A 228 -8.30 28.16 5.42
CA LEU A 228 -7.03 27.75 6.01
C LEU A 228 -6.04 28.91 6.13
N ASP A 229 -6.06 29.89 5.21
CA ASP A 229 -5.26 31.11 5.35
C ASP A 229 -5.70 31.95 6.54
N GLU A 230 -7.01 32.04 6.79
CA GLU A 230 -7.56 32.71 7.97
C GLU A 230 -6.99 32.09 9.27
N VAL A 231 -6.85 30.76 9.33
CA VAL A 231 -6.21 30.05 10.44
C VAL A 231 -4.69 30.33 10.49
N ALA A 232 -4.01 30.27 9.34
CA ALA A 232 -2.56 30.46 9.25
C ALA A 232 -2.13 31.88 9.68
N GLN A 233 -2.93 32.88 9.32
CA GLN A 233 -2.65 34.30 9.56
C GLN A 233 -3.33 34.83 10.82
N PHE A 234 -3.99 33.97 11.59
CA PHE A 234 -4.72 34.40 12.78
C PHE A 234 -3.79 35.09 13.78
N GLN A 235 -4.11 36.33 14.12
CA GLN A 235 -3.40 37.09 15.15
C GLN A 235 -4.24 37.16 16.41
N HIS A 236 -3.67 36.71 17.53
CA HIS A 236 -4.33 36.81 18.83
C HIS A 236 -4.35 38.27 19.31
N TYR A 237 -5.47 38.96 19.09
CA TYR A 237 -5.69 40.32 19.61
C TYR A 237 -6.43 40.29 20.97
N LEU A 238 -6.03 41.16 21.90
CA LEU A 238 -6.77 41.40 23.13
C LEU A 238 -7.98 42.32 22.86
N GLY A 239 -9.20 41.82 23.08
CA GLY A 239 -10.37 42.69 23.29
C GLY A 239 -11.47 42.74 22.24
N GLY A 240 -11.59 41.76 21.35
CA GLY A 240 -12.78 41.60 20.49
C GLY A 240 -12.43 41.29 19.04
N GLY A 241 -12.67 40.05 18.65
CA GLY A 241 -12.50 39.47 17.31
C GLY A 241 -13.12 38.06 17.32
N GLU A 242 -13.13 37.39 16.17
CA GLU A 242 -13.46 35.94 16.13
C GLU A 242 -12.47 35.19 17.01
N SER A 243 -12.94 34.19 17.76
CA SER A 243 -12.02 33.36 18.52
C SER A 243 -11.23 32.46 17.57
N PHE A 244 -9.99 32.10 17.92
CA PHE A 244 -9.22 31.12 17.15
C PHE A 244 -10.01 29.81 16.95
N ASP A 245 -10.87 29.49 17.93
CA ASP A 245 -11.78 28.37 17.87
C ASP A 245 -12.82 28.48 16.75
N ASP A 246 -13.43 29.65 16.58
CA ASP A 246 -14.42 29.92 15.53
C ASP A 246 -13.80 29.79 14.14
N VAL A 247 -12.60 30.36 13.95
CA VAL A 247 -11.87 30.30 12.67
C VAL A 247 -11.49 28.85 12.32
N CYS A 248 -10.97 28.10 13.30
CA CYS A 248 -10.73 26.67 13.13
C CYS A 248 -12.02 25.89 12.85
N GLY A 249 -13.12 26.23 13.53
CA GLY A 249 -14.43 25.58 13.35
C GLY A 249 -15.00 25.80 11.95
N ALA A 250 -14.82 27.00 11.39
CA ALA A 250 -15.22 27.32 10.02
C ALA A 250 -14.41 26.49 8.99
N ALA A 251 -13.10 26.41 9.15
CA ALA A 251 -12.24 25.59 8.29
C ALA A 251 -12.59 24.10 8.39
N GLY A 252 -12.82 23.57 9.60
CA GLY A 252 -13.22 22.18 9.84
C GLY A 252 -14.58 21.84 9.25
N SER A 253 -15.53 22.77 9.31
CA SER A 253 -16.86 22.61 8.71
C SER A 253 -16.76 22.54 7.18
N ALA A 254 -16.02 23.46 6.57
CA ALA A 254 -15.79 23.46 5.12
C ALA A 254 -15.06 22.19 4.65
N ALA A 255 -14.07 21.74 5.41
CA ALA A 255 -13.36 20.49 5.13
C ALA A 255 -14.26 19.25 5.25
N THR A 256 -15.17 19.23 6.23
CA THR A 256 -16.14 18.15 6.42
C THR A 256 -17.10 18.05 5.25
N GLU A 257 -17.62 19.18 4.77
CA GLU A 257 -18.50 19.20 3.59
C GLU A 257 -17.77 18.72 2.33
N LEU A 258 -16.54 19.18 2.11
CA LEU A 258 -15.76 18.78 0.95
C LEU A 258 -15.38 17.29 0.99
N MET A 259 -15.02 16.77 2.16
CA MET A 259 -14.67 15.36 2.35
C MET A 259 -15.87 14.46 2.06
N ARG A 260 -17.04 14.80 2.59
CA ARG A 260 -18.29 14.07 2.36
C ARG A 260 -18.66 13.98 0.88
N ASP A 261 -18.44 15.06 0.15
CA ASP A 261 -18.89 15.15 -1.24
C ASP A 261 -17.91 14.53 -2.23
N LEU A 262 -16.59 14.60 -1.98
CA LEU A 262 -15.56 14.21 -2.94
C LEU A 262 -14.73 12.98 -2.53
N VAL A 263 -14.56 12.73 -1.23
CA VAL A 263 -13.67 11.68 -0.71
C VAL A 263 -14.46 10.47 -0.23
N ASP A 264 -15.48 10.67 0.61
CA ASP A 264 -16.30 9.59 1.20
C ASP A 264 -17.03 8.68 0.18
N PRO A 265 -17.37 9.14 -1.05
CA PRO A 265 -17.91 8.26 -2.08
C PRO A 265 -16.89 7.27 -2.67
N VAL A 266 -15.59 7.49 -2.45
CA VAL A 266 -14.53 6.63 -2.97
C VAL A 266 -14.32 5.46 -2.01
N GLU A 267 -14.54 4.24 -2.50
CA GLU A 267 -14.32 3.04 -1.69
C GLU A 267 -12.81 2.74 -1.56
N VAL A 268 -12.33 2.65 -0.32
CA VAL A 268 -10.99 2.15 -0.02
C VAL A 268 -10.98 0.63 -0.19
N SER A 269 -9.93 0.09 -0.80
CA SER A 269 -9.83 -1.35 -1.03
C SER A 269 -9.88 -2.14 0.29
N ALA A 270 -10.50 -3.31 0.29
CA ALA A 270 -10.57 -4.15 1.49
C ALA A 270 -9.18 -4.57 2.01
N GLU A 271 -8.18 -4.64 1.13
CA GLU A 271 -6.79 -4.91 1.50
C GLU A 271 -6.19 -3.73 2.27
N ASP A 272 -6.30 -2.51 1.75
CA ASP A 272 -5.79 -1.30 2.41
C ASP A 272 -6.50 -1.06 3.76
N GLN A 273 -7.81 -1.30 3.81
CA GLN A 273 -8.55 -1.21 5.07
C GLN A 273 -8.02 -2.22 6.11
N ARG A 274 -7.75 -3.47 5.71
CA ARG A 274 -7.14 -4.46 6.62
C ARG A 274 -5.74 -4.06 7.07
N GLN A 275 -4.94 -3.45 6.20
CA GLN A 275 -3.62 -2.93 6.57
C GLN A 275 -3.72 -1.81 7.61
N VAL A 276 -4.67 -0.88 7.46
CA VAL A 276 -4.94 0.17 8.45
C VAL A 276 -5.35 -0.43 9.80
N LEU A 277 -6.25 -1.42 9.80
CA LEU A 277 -6.69 -2.07 11.06
C LEU A 277 -5.54 -2.84 11.74
N ASP A 278 -4.70 -3.54 10.99
CA ASP A 278 -3.51 -4.20 11.57
C ASP A 278 -2.49 -3.18 12.10
N ALA A 279 -2.34 -2.04 11.41
CA ALA A 279 -1.51 -0.95 11.90
C ALA A 279 -2.04 -0.39 13.23
N ILE A 280 -3.35 -0.12 13.34
CA ILE A 280 -3.98 0.29 14.61
C ILE A 280 -3.74 -0.75 15.71
N ALA A 281 -3.92 -2.04 15.40
CA ALA A 281 -3.67 -3.12 16.36
C ALA A 281 -2.19 -3.21 16.80
N LYS A 282 -1.26 -2.93 15.89
CA LYS A 282 0.17 -2.84 16.20
C LYS A 282 0.48 -1.63 17.08
N HIS A 283 -0.14 -0.49 16.81
CA HIS A 283 -0.01 0.71 17.63
C HIS A 283 -0.58 0.52 19.04
N ALA A 284 -1.73 -0.13 19.19
CA ALA A 284 -2.33 -0.47 20.49
C ALA A 284 -1.38 -1.34 21.35
N ARG A 285 -0.78 -2.36 20.75
CA ARG A 285 0.25 -3.19 21.40
C ARG A 285 1.48 -2.38 21.81
N LYS A 286 1.96 -1.48 20.94
CA LYS A 286 3.10 -0.60 21.25
C LYS A 286 2.77 0.33 22.42
N LEU A 287 1.61 0.98 22.42
CA LEU A 287 1.16 1.87 23.49
C LEU A 287 1.03 1.13 24.83
N THR A 288 0.51 -0.11 24.82
CA THR A 288 0.42 -0.97 26.01
C THR A 288 1.79 -1.21 26.63
N GLN A 289 2.78 -1.55 25.81
CA GLN A 289 4.15 -1.76 26.30
C GLN A 289 4.78 -0.48 26.82
N LEU A 290 4.54 0.65 26.14
CA LEU A 290 5.11 1.94 26.46
C LEU A 290 4.55 2.48 27.79
N TRP A 291 3.24 2.57 27.92
CA TRP A 291 2.57 3.05 29.13
C TRP A 291 2.67 2.06 30.30
N GLY A 292 2.67 0.75 30.02
CA GLY A 292 2.96 -0.25 31.04
C GLY A 292 4.39 -0.22 31.59
N ARG A 293 5.35 0.37 30.86
CA ARG A 293 6.71 0.63 31.37
C ARG A 293 6.80 1.94 32.12
N ALA A 294 6.09 2.97 31.66
CA ALA A 294 6.03 4.28 32.33
C ALA A 294 5.32 4.19 33.69
N GLY A 295 4.25 3.40 33.80
CA GLY A 295 3.53 3.23 35.07
C GLY A 295 4.25 2.41 36.14
N LYS A 296 5.40 1.79 35.84
CA LYS A 296 6.20 1.06 36.85
C LYS A 296 7.05 1.98 37.72
N ASP A 297 7.51 3.07 37.14
CA ASP A 297 8.29 4.09 37.83
C ASP A 297 8.04 5.43 37.15
N ILE A 298 7.26 6.28 37.79
CA ILE A 298 6.82 7.56 37.23
C ILE A 298 7.91 8.64 37.31
N PHE A 299 8.98 8.43 38.09
CA PHE A 299 9.97 9.47 38.39
C PHE A 299 11.25 9.40 37.54
N ASP A 300 11.37 8.44 36.62
CA ASP A 300 12.61 8.21 35.86
C ASP A 300 12.62 8.82 34.45
N GLY A 301 11.71 9.75 34.16
CA GLY A 301 11.60 10.42 32.86
C GLY A 301 10.89 9.60 31.77
N ARG A 302 10.42 8.38 32.09
CA ARG A 302 9.69 7.53 31.14
C ARG A 302 8.32 8.08 30.77
N VAL A 303 7.68 8.84 31.65
CA VAL A 303 6.34 9.40 31.40
C VAL A 303 6.42 10.45 30.30
N GLU A 304 7.38 11.35 30.36
CA GLU A 304 7.60 12.39 29.35
C GLU A 304 8.02 11.79 28.01
N LYS A 305 8.90 10.78 28.03
CA LYS A 305 9.24 10.02 26.82
C LYS A 305 8.02 9.31 26.24
N ALA A 306 7.18 8.74 27.10
CA ALA A 306 5.94 8.09 26.70
C ALA A 306 4.97 9.09 26.05
N GLN A 307 4.81 10.29 26.62
CA GLN A 307 4.02 11.37 26.01
C GLN A 307 4.54 11.69 24.60
N GLN A 308 5.84 11.96 24.43
CA GLN A 308 6.42 12.31 23.13
C GLN A 308 6.21 11.24 22.05
N GLU A 309 6.44 9.96 22.38
CA GLU A 309 6.21 8.86 21.42
C GLU A 309 4.71 8.64 21.13
N THR A 310 3.84 8.98 22.08
CA THR A 310 2.40 8.81 21.97
C THR A 310 1.77 9.83 21.01
N TYR A 311 2.35 11.05 20.89
CA TYR A 311 1.88 12.08 19.95
C TYR A 311 1.70 11.54 18.52
N GLY A 312 2.76 10.95 17.96
CA GLY A 312 2.74 10.44 16.59
C GLY A 312 1.75 9.29 16.39
N ILE A 313 1.60 8.43 17.39
CA ILE A 313 0.68 7.29 17.34
C ILE A 313 -0.77 7.78 17.43
N GLY A 314 -1.08 8.68 18.37
CA GLY A 314 -2.41 9.29 18.50
C GLY A 314 -2.82 10.03 17.24
N LYS A 315 -1.90 10.81 16.65
CA LYS A 315 -2.10 11.51 15.37
C LYS A 315 -2.49 10.54 14.26
N GLN A 316 -1.76 9.44 14.09
CA GLN A 316 -2.04 8.45 13.04
C GLN A 316 -3.40 7.77 13.22
N ILE A 317 -3.70 7.28 14.43
CA ILE A 317 -4.98 6.62 14.72
C ILE A 317 -6.14 7.59 14.47
N ALA A 318 -6.06 8.82 14.99
CA ALA A 318 -7.09 9.81 14.80
C ALA A 318 -7.28 10.14 13.31
N THR A 319 -6.21 10.39 12.55
CA THR A 319 -6.31 10.67 11.10
C THR A 319 -6.98 9.53 10.34
N TRP A 320 -6.60 8.27 10.59
CA TRP A 320 -7.16 7.13 9.84
C TRP A 320 -8.66 6.96 10.03
N THR A 321 -9.19 7.32 11.21
CA THR A 321 -10.62 7.22 11.51
C THR A 321 -11.50 8.24 10.79
N TYR A 322 -10.91 9.21 10.07
CA TYR A 322 -11.66 10.10 9.18
C TYR A 322 -11.93 9.48 7.82
N PHE A 323 -11.17 8.46 7.42
CA PHE A 323 -11.46 7.71 6.20
C PHE A 323 -12.59 6.71 6.44
N ARG A 324 -13.41 6.50 5.42
CA ARG A 324 -14.50 5.53 5.47
C ARG A 324 -13.96 4.10 5.37
N LEU A 325 -13.86 3.42 6.50
CA LEU A 325 -13.43 2.02 6.59
C LEU A 325 -14.67 1.11 6.67
N SER A 326 -15.20 0.68 5.52
CA SER A 326 -16.42 -0.14 5.44
C SER A 326 -16.37 -1.47 6.20
N LEU A 327 -15.17 -1.98 6.51
CA LEU A 327 -14.96 -3.14 7.37
C LEU A 327 -15.31 -2.91 8.84
N VAL A 328 -15.46 -1.66 9.27
CA VAL A 328 -15.73 -1.29 10.67
C VAL A 328 -16.97 -0.39 10.74
N PRO A 329 -17.92 -0.68 11.64
CA PRO A 329 -19.07 0.19 11.88
C PRO A 329 -18.68 1.63 12.26
N GLU A 330 -19.46 2.63 11.85
CA GLU A 330 -19.15 4.06 12.12
C GLU A 330 -19.14 4.40 13.62
N ASP A 331 -19.91 3.70 14.45
CA ASP A 331 -19.85 3.85 15.91
C ASP A 331 -18.49 3.44 16.47
N VAL A 332 -17.92 2.34 15.97
CA VAL A 332 -16.57 1.90 16.34
C VAL A 332 -15.51 2.86 15.80
N LEU A 333 -15.67 3.39 14.59
CA LEU A 333 -14.76 4.42 14.05
C LEU A 333 -14.81 5.72 14.86
N SER A 334 -16.00 6.15 15.27
CA SER A 334 -16.19 7.31 16.15
C SER A 334 -15.52 7.09 17.51
N ASP A 335 -15.66 5.91 18.11
CA ASP A 335 -14.97 5.57 19.36
C ASP A 335 -13.44 5.59 19.20
N LEU A 336 -12.93 4.99 18.12
CA LEU A 336 -11.50 4.99 17.80
C LEU A 336 -10.98 6.41 17.57
N ARG A 337 -11.77 7.29 16.96
CA ARG A 337 -11.46 8.71 16.75
C ARG A 337 -11.31 9.43 18.09
N GLN A 338 -12.28 9.24 19.00
CA GLN A 338 -12.23 9.82 20.35
C GLN A 338 -11.03 9.30 21.15
N ILE A 339 -10.75 7.99 21.08
CA ILE A 339 -9.58 7.39 21.73
C ILE A 339 -8.29 7.95 21.15
N GLY A 340 -8.17 8.06 19.82
CA GLY A 340 -7.02 8.63 19.14
C GLY A 340 -6.74 10.08 19.55
N HIS A 341 -7.80 10.90 19.66
CA HIS A 341 -7.71 12.27 20.17
C HIS A 341 -7.31 12.33 21.64
N GLY A 342 -7.88 11.47 22.50
CA GLY A 342 -7.47 11.39 23.90
C GLY A 342 -5.99 11.02 24.05
N ILE A 343 -5.51 10.07 23.24
CA ILE A 343 -4.11 9.65 23.20
C ILE A 343 -3.21 10.82 22.77
N LEU A 344 -3.62 11.58 21.75
CA LEU A 344 -2.92 12.78 21.28
C LEU A 344 -2.82 13.85 22.37
N GLN A 345 -3.90 14.07 23.12
CA GLN A 345 -4.02 15.08 24.18
C GLN A 345 -3.14 14.80 25.40
N LEU A 346 -2.73 13.54 25.63
CA LEU A 346 -1.81 13.20 26.72
C LEU A 346 -0.52 14.03 26.66
N VAL A 347 -0.09 14.46 25.47
CA VAL A 347 1.12 15.28 25.28
C VAL A 347 0.95 16.71 25.79
N ALA A 348 -0.28 17.22 25.79
CA ALA A 348 -0.59 18.56 26.28
C ALA A 348 -0.77 18.63 27.80
N MET A 349 -0.90 17.48 28.48
CA MET A 349 -1.02 17.42 29.93
C MET A 349 0.26 17.91 30.61
N ARG A 350 0.13 18.94 31.45
CA ARG A 350 1.26 19.57 32.15
C ARG A 350 1.67 18.75 33.37
N VAL A 351 2.98 18.60 33.54
CA VAL A 351 3.59 18.06 34.76
C VAL A 351 3.88 19.22 35.71
N TYR A 352 3.36 19.13 36.94
CA TYR A 352 3.53 20.13 37.99
C TYR A 352 4.49 19.64 39.08
N MET A 353 5.01 20.56 39.88
CA MET A 353 5.81 20.25 41.07
C MET A 353 4.91 19.80 42.23
N ASP A 354 4.15 18.71 42.04
CA ASP A 354 3.08 18.25 42.93
C ASP A 354 3.37 16.90 43.59
N GLY A 355 4.64 16.52 43.67
CA GLY A 355 5.06 15.24 44.26
C GLY A 355 4.73 14.02 43.39
N GLY A 356 4.44 14.22 42.10
CA GLY A 356 4.19 13.16 41.13
C GLY A 356 2.70 12.85 40.91
N ALA A 357 1.78 13.62 41.50
CA ALA A 357 0.35 13.43 41.29
C ALA A 357 -0.04 13.69 39.82
N SER A 358 0.53 14.72 39.19
CA SER A 358 0.36 15.01 37.77
C SER A 358 0.87 13.88 36.87
N LEU A 359 2.06 13.34 37.17
CA LEU A 359 2.64 12.19 36.45
C LEU A 359 1.76 10.94 36.59
N GLN A 360 1.29 10.65 37.82
CA GLN A 360 0.41 9.51 38.06
C GLN A 360 -0.90 9.66 37.28
N ARG A 361 -1.50 10.86 37.29
CA ARG A 361 -2.72 11.13 36.52
C ARG A 361 -2.53 10.91 35.02
N ILE A 362 -1.41 11.38 34.45
CA ILE A 362 -1.09 11.16 33.03
C ILE A 362 -1.02 9.66 32.73
N VAL A 363 -0.36 8.89 33.59
CA VAL A 363 -0.27 7.42 33.44
C VAL A 363 -1.65 6.76 33.55
N ASP A 364 -2.47 7.16 34.52
CA ASP A 364 -3.80 6.59 34.73
C ASP A 364 -4.72 6.86 33.53
N ASP A 365 -4.77 8.12 33.07
CA ASP A 365 -5.53 8.54 31.89
C ASP A 365 -5.05 7.78 30.63
N ALA A 366 -3.73 7.64 30.46
CA ALA A 366 -3.16 6.89 29.36
C ALA A 366 -3.53 5.40 29.39
N LEU A 367 -3.46 4.76 30.56
CA LEU A 367 -3.83 3.34 30.69
C LEU A 367 -5.32 3.12 30.42
N ILE A 368 -6.19 4.04 30.83
CA ILE A 368 -7.63 3.99 30.50
C ILE A 368 -7.84 4.03 28.99
N LEU A 369 -7.18 4.97 28.30
CA LEU A 369 -7.28 5.11 26.84
C LEU A 369 -6.73 3.89 26.10
N VAL A 370 -5.58 3.38 26.52
CA VAL A 370 -4.94 2.21 25.91
C VAL A 370 -5.75 0.94 26.13
N ASN A 371 -6.33 0.74 27.32
CA ASN A 371 -7.22 -0.38 27.59
C ASN A 371 -8.48 -0.31 26.73
N SER A 372 -9.06 0.89 26.59
CA SER A 372 -10.21 1.12 25.72
C SER A 372 -9.88 0.83 24.25
N LEU A 373 -8.70 1.25 23.78
CA LEU A 373 -8.21 0.95 22.43
C LEU A 373 -8.06 -0.56 22.20
N ASN A 374 -7.42 -1.27 23.14
CA ASN A 374 -7.24 -2.72 23.04
C ASN A 374 -8.58 -3.45 22.99
N ALA A 375 -9.56 -3.06 23.81
CA ALA A 375 -10.89 -3.66 23.79
C ALA A 375 -11.55 -3.53 22.40
N LYS A 376 -11.41 -2.37 21.74
CA LYS A 376 -11.94 -2.16 20.38
C LYS A 376 -11.18 -2.98 19.33
N VAL A 377 -9.86 -3.07 19.46
CA VAL A 377 -9.00 -3.85 18.55
C VAL A 377 -9.29 -5.36 18.64
N GLU A 378 -9.59 -5.88 19.82
CA GLU A 378 -9.95 -7.30 20.02
C GLU A 378 -11.23 -7.71 19.27
N ASP A 379 -12.08 -6.74 18.95
CA ASP A 379 -13.31 -6.97 18.18
C ASP A 379 -13.09 -6.90 16.66
N PHE A 380 -11.95 -6.40 16.17
CA PHE A 380 -11.66 -6.33 14.72
C PHE A 380 -11.78 -7.69 13.99
N PRO A 381 -11.26 -8.81 14.53
CA PRO A 381 -11.40 -10.11 13.87
C PRO A 381 -12.85 -10.62 13.82
N LYS A 382 -13.75 -10.07 14.63
CA LYS A 382 -15.19 -10.42 14.61
C LYS A 382 -15.96 -9.58 13.60
N LEU A 383 -15.42 -8.41 13.23
CA LEU A 383 -16.02 -7.44 12.32
C LEU A 383 -15.61 -7.66 10.86
N VAL A 384 -14.47 -8.33 10.63
CA VAL A 384 -13.96 -8.65 9.29
C VAL A 384 -14.22 -10.13 8.97
N PRO A 385 -15.19 -10.47 8.09
CA PRO A 385 -15.44 -11.85 7.68
C PRO A 385 -14.34 -12.48 6.81
#